data_AF-A0A7X7N619-F1
#
_entry.id   AF-A0A7X7N619-F1
#
_cell.length_a   1.000
_cell.length_b   1.000
_cell.length_c   1.000
_cell.angle_alpha   90.00
_cell.angle_beta   90.00
_cell.angle_gamma   90.00
#
_symmetry.space_group_name_H-M   'P 1'
#
loop_
_entity.id
_entity.type
_entity.pdbx_description
1 polymer ?
#
loop_
_entity_poly.entity_id
_entity_poly.type
_entity_poly.pdbx_seq_one_letter_code
_entity_poly.pdbx_strand_id
1 'polypeptide(L)'
;MEKNLTVVIRSIGERTEGLCRKLISRQISEKNIITINKTPFSAALADSYRAGIQRGLKWTLCVDADLLLRPDAIMTLLKTGNESEDNVFLIQGLILDKFFGGPRPAGNPLYRTALLHKALELIPQEETSLRPERDTLRRMEEKGYLKKQIPVTLGLHDFEQYYKDIYRKCFIQAHKHDYRLDFFVSYWRRLRDKDFDFQVALTGLSAGILAERQEARIDARKFPASLENITSQEIKEKSPISKDFLINVEKVISEWREPEEYKKYFSATSYKTKKYSKKERLSELKKQLGILQLIIWLLGWLLYKTGLKIKNSVDRYKKSGAEE
;
A
#
# COMPACT_ATOMS: atom_id res chain seq x y z
N MET A 1 3.60 17.76 -16.04
CA MET A 1 3.23 16.47 -15.42
C MET A 1 2.38 16.62 -14.15
N GLU A 2 2.61 17.64 -13.32
CA GLU A 2 1.84 17.92 -12.10
C GLU A 2 0.31 18.02 -12.29
N LYS A 3 -0.15 18.41 -13.48
CA LYS A 3 -1.57 18.59 -13.79
C LYS A 3 -2.40 17.29 -13.81
N ASN A 4 -1.78 16.12 -13.64
CA ASN A 4 -2.42 14.82 -13.83
C ASN A 4 -2.55 13.99 -12.54
N LEU A 5 -2.27 14.56 -11.37
CA LEU A 5 -2.24 13.82 -10.11
C LEU A 5 -3.00 14.54 -8.99
N THR A 6 -3.87 13.80 -8.33
CA THR A 6 -4.40 14.15 -6.99
C THR A 6 -3.60 13.37 -5.94
N VAL A 7 -3.16 14.02 -4.87
CA VAL A 7 -2.58 13.35 -3.71
C VAL A 7 -3.57 13.42 -2.55
N VAL A 8 -3.87 12.29 -1.96
CA VAL A 8 -4.74 12.17 -0.79
C VAL A 8 -3.91 11.67 0.38
N ILE A 9 -3.71 12.51 1.40
CA ILE A 9 -3.07 12.15 2.66
C ILE A 9 -4.15 11.58 3.58
N ARG A 10 -4.03 10.32 3.97
CA ARG A 10 -4.90 9.67 4.96
C ARG A 10 -4.27 9.86 6.33
N SER A 11 -5.02 10.47 7.26
CA SER A 11 -4.52 10.76 8.59
C SER A 11 -5.56 10.47 9.67
N ILE A 12 -5.06 10.14 10.86
CA ILE A 12 -5.82 10.12 12.11
C ILE A 12 -5.12 10.95 13.21
N GLY A 13 -4.28 11.91 12.82
CA GLY A 13 -3.48 12.74 13.73
C GLY A 13 -2.09 12.16 14.05
N GLU A 14 -1.47 11.47 13.09
CA GLU A 14 -0.13 10.92 13.19
C GLU A 14 0.89 12.02 13.48
N ARG A 15 1.90 11.68 14.29
CA ARG A 15 2.98 12.60 14.68
C ARG A 15 3.69 13.24 13.49
N THR A 16 3.78 12.50 12.40
CA THR A 16 4.47 12.87 11.17
C THR A 16 3.58 13.54 10.12
N GLU A 17 2.28 13.76 10.36
CA GLU A 17 1.34 14.28 9.36
C GLU A 17 1.84 15.56 8.69
N GLY A 18 2.24 16.56 9.50
CA GLY A 18 2.76 17.83 8.99
C GLY A 18 4.05 17.67 8.17
N LEU A 19 4.90 16.72 8.57
CA LEU A 19 6.15 16.43 7.85
C LEU A 19 5.87 15.70 6.53
N CYS A 20 4.96 14.72 6.54
CA CYS A 20 4.47 14.02 5.35
C CYS A 20 3.94 15.01 4.32
N ARG A 21 3.02 15.90 4.74
CA ARG A 21 2.46 16.95 3.87
C ARG A 21 3.56 17.85 3.29
N LYS A 22 4.50 18.29 4.11
CA LYS A 22 5.63 19.14 3.66
C LYS A 22 6.54 18.44 2.64
N LEU A 23 6.76 17.14 2.77
CA LEU A 23 7.54 16.36 1.80
C LEU A 23 6.79 16.18 0.47
N ILE A 24 5.48 16.00 0.53
CA ILE A 24 4.62 15.89 -0.66
C ILE A 24 4.53 17.25 -1.38
N SER A 25 4.33 18.35 -0.65
CA SER A 25 4.18 19.69 -1.25
C SER A 25 5.44 20.22 -1.94
N ARG A 26 6.60 19.65 -1.62
CA ARG A 26 7.86 19.89 -2.36
C ARG A 26 7.89 19.21 -3.73
N GLN A 27 7.03 18.23 -3.98
CA GLN A 27 7.01 17.43 -5.20
C GLN A 27 5.79 17.72 -6.10
N ILE A 28 4.73 18.31 -5.55
CA ILE A 28 3.51 18.67 -6.29
C ILE A 28 2.85 19.91 -5.71
N SER A 29 2.12 20.65 -6.55
CA SER A 29 1.34 21.80 -6.14
C SER A 29 0.36 21.51 -4.99
N GLU A 30 0.36 22.37 -3.98
CA GLU A 30 -0.49 22.27 -2.78
C GLU A 30 -1.98 22.10 -3.10
N LYS A 31 -2.46 22.71 -4.20
CA LYS A 31 -3.87 22.62 -4.63
C LYS A 31 -4.32 21.21 -5.02
N ASN A 32 -3.36 20.33 -5.32
CA ASN A 32 -3.60 18.93 -5.67
C ASN A 32 -3.50 18.00 -4.45
N ILE A 33 -3.23 18.53 -3.25
CA ILE A 33 -3.09 17.78 -2.01
C ILE A 33 -4.38 17.93 -1.19
N ILE A 34 -4.94 16.80 -0.79
CA ILE A 34 -6.14 16.72 0.06
C ILE A 34 -5.77 15.89 1.28
N THR A 35 -6.12 16.37 2.49
CA THR A 35 -6.01 15.55 3.70
C THR A 35 -7.40 15.02 4.05
N ILE A 36 -7.49 13.73 4.35
CA ILE A 36 -8.69 13.07 4.83
C ILE A 36 -8.43 12.56 6.24
N ASN A 37 -9.23 13.03 7.19
CA ASN A 37 -9.23 12.56 8.56
C ASN A 37 -10.53 11.82 8.85
N LYS A 38 -10.50 10.50 8.71
CA LYS A 38 -11.68 9.63 8.82
C LYS A 38 -11.33 8.31 9.48
N THR A 39 -12.26 7.83 10.31
CA THR A 39 -12.22 6.51 10.94
C THR A 39 -13.58 5.84 10.79
N PRO A 40 -13.63 4.52 10.56
CA PRO A 40 -12.48 3.60 10.46
C PRO A 40 -11.77 3.69 9.10
N PHE A 41 -10.74 2.85 8.92
CA PHE A 41 -9.92 2.83 7.70
C PHE A 41 -10.70 2.55 6.41
N SER A 42 -11.79 1.77 6.44
CA SER A 42 -12.67 1.56 5.27
C SER A 42 -13.34 2.86 4.82
N ALA A 43 -13.77 3.71 5.76
CA ALA A 43 -14.35 5.02 5.46
C ALA A 43 -13.29 5.96 4.88
N ALA A 44 -12.09 5.99 5.46
CA ALA A 44 -10.96 6.76 4.92
C ALA A 44 -10.60 6.33 3.49
N LEU A 45 -10.60 5.02 3.21
CA LEU A 45 -10.36 4.48 1.87
C LEU A 45 -11.44 4.94 0.88
N ALA A 46 -12.71 4.83 1.25
CA ALA A 46 -13.84 5.25 0.41
C ALA A 46 -13.78 6.75 0.09
N ASP A 47 -13.53 7.59 1.10
CA ASP A 47 -13.42 9.04 0.92
C ASP A 47 -12.19 9.41 0.08
N SER A 48 -11.09 8.66 0.19
CA SER A 48 -9.93 8.85 -0.68
C SER A 48 -10.27 8.60 -2.15
N TYR A 49 -11.04 7.56 -2.44
CA TYR A 49 -11.48 7.27 -3.80
C TYR A 49 -12.44 8.33 -4.33
N ARG A 50 -13.40 8.77 -3.50
CA ARG A 50 -14.33 9.85 -3.86
C ARG A 50 -13.60 11.15 -4.16
N ALA A 51 -12.61 11.52 -3.34
CA ALA A 51 -11.79 12.71 -3.56
C ALA A 51 -11.03 12.64 -4.90
N GLY A 52 -10.43 11.49 -5.21
CA GLY A 52 -9.79 11.24 -6.51
C GLY A 52 -10.75 11.37 -7.69
N ILE A 53 -11.93 10.74 -7.60
CA ILE A 53 -12.98 10.80 -8.62
C ILE A 53 -13.44 12.24 -8.84
N GLN A 54 -13.72 12.98 -7.77
CA GLN A 54 -14.19 14.36 -7.82
C GLN A 54 -13.18 15.30 -8.50
N ARG A 55 -11.88 15.08 -8.26
CA ARG A 55 -10.82 15.87 -8.90
C ARG A 55 -10.64 15.53 -10.38
N GLY A 56 -11.01 14.33 -10.81
CA GLY A 56 -10.99 13.93 -12.22
C GLY A 56 -9.60 13.90 -12.88
N LEU A 57 -8.52 14.01 -12.10
CA LEU A 57 -7.16 13.92 -12.63
C LEU A 57 -6.80 12.47 -12.97
N LYS A 58 -5.88 12.24 -13.92
CA LYS A 58 -5.55 10.90 -14.44
C LYS A 58 -5.21 9.89 -13.32
N TRP A 59 -4.44 10.34 -12.32
CA TRP A 59 -3.97 9.51 -11.22
C TRP A 59 -4.41 10.06 -9.86
N THR A 60 -4.59 9.16 -8.91
CA THR A 60 -4.81 9.47 -7.49
C THR A 60 -3.79 8.71 -6.66
N LEU A 61 -2.89 9.40 -5.98
CA LEU A 61 -1.93 8.82 -5.04
C LEU A 61 -2.50 8.94 -3.63
N CYS A 62 -2.75 7.81 -2.96
CA CYS A 62 -3.04 7.85 -1.53
C CYS A 62 -1.73 7.65 -0.75
N VAL A 63 -1.53 8.46 0.29
CA VAL A 63 -0.34 8.41 1.16
C VAL A 63 -0.80 8.37 2.61
N ASP A 64 -0.31 7.41 3.39
CA ASP A 64 -0.53 7.42 4.84
C ASP A 64 0.31 8.52 5.51
N ALA A 65 -0.23 9.21 6.52
CA ALA A 65 0.45 10.32 7.18
C ALA A 65 1.67 9.89 8.03
N ASP A 66 1.87 8.58 8.23
CA ASP A 66 3.08 7.97 8.80
C ASP A 66 4.17 7.65 7.76
N LEU A 67 3.99 8.08 6.51
CA LEU A 67 5.01 8.00 5.45
C LEU A 67 5.79 9.29 5.27
N LEU A 68 7.10 9.13 5.11
CA LEU A 68 8.03 10.20 4.80
C LEU A 68 8.69 9.91 3.45
N LEU A 69 8.10 10.45 2.39
CA LEU A 69 8.55 10.20 1.01
C LEU A 69 9.89 10.86 0.75
N ARG A 70 10.74 10.15 0.00
CA ARG A 70 11.99 10.68 -0.51
C ARG A 70 11.74 11.66 -1.67
N PRO A 71 12.71 12.53 -2.03
CA PRO A 71 12.66 13.31 -3.26
C PRO A 71 12.35 12.45 -4.49
N ASP A 72 11.60 12.99 -5.44
CA ASP A 72 11.22 12.33 -6.70
C ASP A 72 10.38 11.04 -6.58
N ALA A 73 9.92 10.67 -5.38
CA ALA A 73 9.06 9.52 -5.15
C ALA A 73 7.78 9.57 -6.01
N ILE A 74 7.13 10.73 -6.03
CA ILE A 74 5.89 10.95 -6.79
C ILE A 74 6.16 10.89 -8.29
N MET A 75 7.25 11.51 -8.75
CA MET A 75 7.63 11.49 -10.16
C MET A 75 7.93 10.07 -10.65
N THR A 76 8.61 9.28 -9.83
CA THR A 76 8.93 7.87 -10.10
C THR A 76 7.65 7.04 -10.30
N LEU A 77 6.66 7.21 -9.42
CA LEU A 77 5.36 6.55 -9.55
C LEU A 77 4.61 7.01 -10.81
N LEU A 78 4.56 8.32 -11.07
CA LEU A 78 3.85 8.89 -12.22
C LEU A 78 4.45 8.45 -13.56
N LYS A 79 5.79 8.42 -13.67
CA LYS A 79 6.47 7.91 -14.86
C LYS A 79 6.05 6.47 -15.13
N THR A 80 6.15 5.62 -14.11
CA THR A 80 5.71 4.21 -14.20
C THR A 80 4.24 4.10 -14.59
N GLY A 81 3.38 4.97 -14.04
CA GLY A 81 1.96 5.05 -14.38
C GLY A 81 1.71 5.36 -15.83
N ASN A 82 2.34 6.39 -16.34
CA ASN A 82 2.15 6.82 -17.73
C ASN A 82 2.67 5.80 -18.75
N GLU A 83 3.64 4.98 -18.38
CA GLU A 83 4.17 3.88 -19.19
C GLU A 83 3.39 2.56 -19.05
N SER A 84 2.39 2.50 -18.16
CA SER A 84 1.65 1.27 -17.87
C SER A 84 0.38 1.13 -18.71
N GLU A 85 0.00 -0.11 -19.00
CA GLU A 85 -1.25 -0.46 -19.70
C GLU A 85 -2.50 0.10 -18.98
N ASP A 86 -3.58 0.32 -19.73
CA ASP A 86 -4.81 0.94 -19.21
C ASP A 86 -5.56 0.08 -18.19
N ASN A 87 -5.35 -1.24 -18.20
CA ASN A 87 -5.88 -2.16 -17.20
C ASN A 87 -5.05 -2.18 -15.90
N VAL A 88 -3.91 -1.48 -15.81
CA VAL A 88 -3.17 -1.34 -14.55
C VAL A 88 -3.94 -0.37 -13.66
N PHE A 89 -4.48 -0.90 -12.56
CA PHE A 89 -5.26 -0.17 -11.59
C PHE A 89 -4.40 0.51 -10.53
N LEU A 90 -3.43 -0.20 -9.97
CA LEU A 90 -2.58 0.31 -8.91
C LEU A 90 -1.11 0.10 -9.24
N ILE A 91 -0.31 1.13 -8.96
CA ILE A 91 1.14 1.08 -8.94
C ILE A 91 1.61 1.39 -7.53
N GLN A 92 2.56 0.63 -7.03
CA GLN A 92 3.07 0.81 -5.68
C GLN A 92 4.58 0.60 -5.65
N GLY A 93 5.29 1.45 -4.91
CA GLY A 93 6.70 1.26 -4.60
C GLY A 93 6.93 0.52 -3.29
N LEU A 94 8.17 0.42 -2.87
CA LEU A 94 8.53 -0.06 -1.55
C LEU A 94 8.65 1.13 -0.59
N ILE A 95 8.43 0.90 0.69
CA ILE A 95 8.76 1.83 1.77
C ILE A 95 9.66 1.10 2.76
N LEU A 96 10.68 1.77 3.28
CA LEU A 96 11.52 1.23 4.33
C LEU A 96 10.75 1.34 5.65
N ASP A 97 10.29 0.20 6.14
CA ASP A 97 9.43 0.12 7.31
C ASP A 97 10.26 -0.19 8.56
N LYS A 98 10.17 0.69 9.57
CA LYS A 98 10.95 0.59 10.79
C LYS A 98 10.74 -0.74 11.52
N PHE A 99 9.47 -1.16 11.66
CA PHE A 99 9.09 -2.34 12.43
C PHE A 99 9.16 -3.64 11.64
N PHE A 100 9.08 -3.58 10.30
CA PHE A 100 9.39 -4.73 9.45
C PHE A 100 10.88 -4.88 9.16
N GLY A 101 11.71 -3.88 9.49
CA GLY A 101 13.17 -3.94 9.37
C GLY A 101 13.72 -3.87 7.95
N GLY A 102 12.87 -3.57 6.97
CA GLY A 102 13.29 -3.46 5.58
C GLY A 102 12.18 -2.99 4.63
N PRO A 103 12.51 -2.87 3.32
CA PRO A 103 11.60 -2.39 2.30
C PRO A 103 10.35 -3.28 2.14
N ARG A 104 9.15 -2.73 2.04
CA ARG A 104 7.95 -3.51 1.73
C ARG A 104 6.91 -2.68 0.99
N PRO A 105 5.96 -3.29 0.26
CA PRO A 105 4.85 -2.58 -0.35
C PRO A 105 3.89 -2.08 0.74
N ALA A 106 3.78 -0.76 0.90
CA ALA A 106 2.83 -0.15 1.82
C ALA A 106 2.59 1.33 1.56
N GLY A 107 1.36 1.77 1.88
CA GLY A 107 1.01 3.15 2.18
C GLY A 107 1.11 4.19 1.07
N ASN A 108 1.67 3.86 -0.10
CA ASN A 108 1.82 4.77 -1.24
C ASN A 108 1.18 4.26 -2.57
N PRO A 109 -0.05 3.72 -2.56
CA PRO A 109 -0.68 3.25 -3.79
C PRO A 109 -1.05 4.43 -4.73
N LEU A 110 -0.53 4.37 -5.97
CA LEU A 110 -0.93 5.22 -7.08
C LEU A 110 -2.03 4.52 -7.89
N TYR A 111 -3.27 4.99 -7.74
CA TYR A 111 -4.44 4.46 -8.44
C TYR A 111 -4.71 5.19 -9.75
N ARG A 112 -5.14 4.45 -10.76
CA ARG A 112 -5.76 5.02 -11.97
C ARG A 112 -7.15 5.54 -11.64
N THR A 113 -7.34 6.85 -11.68
CA THR A 113 -8.59 7.51 -11.23
C THR A 113 -9.82 7.00 -11.97
N ALA A 114 -9.69 6.74 -13.28
CA ALA A 114 -10.78 6.23 -14.11
C ALA A 114 -11.33 4.87 -13.63
N LEU A 115 -10.60 4.13 -12.78
CA LEU A 115 -11.02 2.84 -12.24
C LEU A 115 -11.49 2.90 -10.78
N LEU A 116 -11.42 4.07 -10.13
CA LEU A 116 -11.79 4.23 -8.73
C LEU A 116 -13.27 3.99 -8.44
N HIS A 117 -14.17 4.31 -9.38
CA HIS A 117 -15.61 4.02 -9.21
C HIS A 117 -15.86 2.52 -9.02
N LYS A 118 -15.21 1.67 -9.83
CA LYS A 118 -15.27 0.20 -9.71
C LYS A 118 -14.68 -0.27 -8.39
N ALA A 119 -13.55 0.31 -7.98
CA ALA A 119 -12.90 -0.06 -6.73
C ALA A 119 -13.75 0.31 -5.51
N LEU A 120 -14.45 1.46 -5.57
CA LEU A 120 -15.34 1.95 -4.51
C LEU A 120 -16.49 0.97 -4.25
N GLU A 121 -17.08 0.39 -5.29
CA GLU A 121 -18.14 -0.64 -5.19
C GLU A 121 -17.64 -1.96 -4.55
N LEU A 122 -16.32 -2.19 -4.55
CA LEU A 122 -15.72 -3.43 -4.07
C LEU A 122 -15.13 -3.31 -2.66
N ILE A 123 -15.20 -2.14 -2.03
CA ILE A 123 -14.83 -1.97 -0.62
C ILE A 123 -15.74 -2.86 0.22
N PRO A 124 -15.20 -3.77 1.04
CA PRO A 124 -16.02 -4.62 1.89
C PRO A 124 -16.77 -3.75 2.91
N GLN A 125 -17.92 -4.25 3.37
CA GLN A 125 -18.66 -3.61 4.44
C GLN A 125 -17.77 -3.44 5.68
N GLU A 126 -18.01 -2.38 6.43
CA GLU A 126 -17.29 -2.10 7.67
C GLU A 126 -17.29 -3.34 8.59
N GLU A 127 -16.21 -3.52 9.34
CA GLU A 127 -16.01 -4.64 10.27
C GLU A 127 -15.92 -6.06 9.66
N THR A 128 -16.27 -6.25 8.38
CA THR A 128 -16.16 -7.56 7.71
C THR A 128 -14.73 -7.93 7.29
N SER A 129 -13.82 -6.95 7.27
CA SER A 129 -12.42 -7.14 6.89
C SER A 129 -11.47 -6.33 7.75
N LEU A 130 -10.42 -7.00 8.24
CA LEU A 130 -9.26 -6.38 8.90
C LEU A 130 -8.36 -5.60 7.92
N ARG A 131 -8.50 -5.84 6.62
CA ARG A 131 -7.66 -5.27 5.56
C ARG A 131 -8.52 -4.91 4.34
N PRO A 132 -9.44 -3.94 4.48
CA PRO A 132 -10.42 -3.63 3.44
C PRO A 132 -9.76 -3.28 2.10
N GLU A 133 -8.65 -2.52 2.13
CA GLU A 133 -7.89 -2.20 0.92
C GLU A 133 -7.35 -3.47 0.22
N ARG A 134 -6.77 -4.42 0.96
CA ARG A 134 -6.27 -5.68 0.39
C ARG A 134 -7.39 -6.45 -0.33
N ASP A 135 -8.58 -6.49 0.27
CA ASP A 135 -9.72 -7.20 -0.29
C ASP A 135 -10.28 -6.51 -1.53
N THR A 136 -10.38 -5.18 -1.51
CA THR A 136 -10.72 -4.38 -2.70
C THR A 136 -9.74 -4.64 -3.83
N LEU A 137 -8.44 -4.62 -3.54
CA LEU A 137 -7.39 -4.87 -4.53
C LEU A 137 -7.48 -6.29 -5.13
N ARG A 138 -7.74 -7.30 -4.31
CA ARG A 138 -7.94 -8.68 -4.78
C ARG A 138 -9.16 -8.76 -5.72
N ARG A 139 -10.28 -8.16 -5.34
CA ARG A 139 -11.51 -8.14 -6.17
C ARG A 139 -11.32 -7.37 -7.48
N MET A 140 -10.47 -6.34 -7.50
CA MET A 140 -10.09 -5.65 -8.74
C MET A 140 -9.25 -6.55 -9.65
N GLU A 141 -8.31 -7.32 -9.10
CA GLU A 141 -7.54 -8.32 -9.87
C GLU A 141 -8.42 -9.42 -10.45
N GLU A 142 -9.39 -9.92 -9.68
CA GLU A 142 -10.38 -10.90 -10.14
C GLU A 142 -11.20 -10.38 -11.33
N LYS A 143 -11.37 -9.05 -11.45
CA LYS A 143 -12.01 -8.38 -12.59
C LYS A 143 -11.05 -8.04 -13.74
N GLY A 144 -9.80 -8.49 -13.68
CA GLY A 144 -8.79 -8.29 -14.73
C GLY A 144 -8.00 -6.98 -14.62
N TYR A 145 -8.11 -6.26 -13.51
CA TYR A 145 -7.36 -5.03 -13.28
C TYR A 145 -6.07 -5.30 -12.50
N LEU A 146 -4.93 -4.96 -13.10
CA LEU A 146 -3.63 -5.38 -12.62
C LEU A 146 -3.07 -4.46 -11.53
N LYS A 147 -2.31 -5.04 -10.61
CA LYS A 147 -1.39 -4.32 -9.73
C LYS A 147 0.03 -4.40 -10.27
N LYS A 148 0.78 -3.30 -10.19
CA LYS A 148 2.19 -3.24 -10.58
C LYS A 148 3.04 -2.77 -9.41
N GLN A 149 3.84 -3.68 -8.87
CA GLN A 149 4.86 -3.35 -7.88
C GLN A 149 6.14 -2.87 -8.58
N ILE A 150 6.72 -1.76 -8.13
CA ILE A 150 8.06 -1.34 -8.53
C ILE A 150 9.07 -1.61 -7.39
N PRO A 151 10.27 -2.11 -7.69
CA PRO A 151 11.28 -2.45 -6.68
C PRO A 151 12.11 -1.21 -6.28
N VAL A 152 11.43 -0.08 -6.03
CA VAL A 152 12.07 1.18 -5.65
C VAL A 152 11.58 1.59 -4.27
N THR A 153 12.50 1.82 -3.34
CA THR A 153 12.18 2.38 -2.02
C THR A 153 11.89 3.87 -2.17
N LEU A 154 10.65 4.27 -1.91
CA LEU A 154 10.10 5.60 -2.13
C LEU A 154 10.02 6.46 -0.85
N GLY A 155 10.31 5.89 0.31
CA GLY A 155 10.24 6.64 1.56
C GLY A 155 10.42 5.75 2.79
N LEU A 156 10.28 6.38 3.94
CA LEU A 156 10.25 5.74 5.25
C LEU A 156 8.80 5.54 5.71
N HIS A 157 8.55 4.49 6.49
CA HIS A 157 7.28 4.23 7.16
C HIS A 157 7.55 3.94 8.63
N ASP A 158 6.67 4.44 9.50
CA ASP A 158 6.71 4.17 10.95
C ASP A 158 7.90 4.78 11.71
N PHE A 159 8.59 5.76 11.12
CA PHE A 159 9.59 6.56 11.82
C PHE A 159 8.92 7.72 12.55
N GLU A 160 9.51 8.15 13.67
CA GLU A 160 9.07 9.33 14.44
C GLU A 160 7.59 9.30 14.87
N GLN A 161 7.00 8.12 15.08
CA GLN A 161 5.62 7.98 15.56
C GLN A 161 5.51 8.19 17.08
N TYR A 162 4.32 8.58 17.56
CA TYR A 162 4.04 8.62 19.00
C TYR A 162 4.15 7.21 19.61
N TYR A 163 4.61 7.11 20.86
CA TYR A 163 4.72 5.81 21.53
C TYR A 163 3.38 5.09 21.62
N LYS A 164 2.29 5.83 21.91
CA LYS A 164 0.93 5.28 21.92
C LYS A 164 0.51 4.64 20.59
N ASP A 165 0.92 5.23 19.47
CA ASP A 165 0.57 4.74 18.15
C ASP A 165 1.42 3.52 17.76
N ILE A 166 2.70 3.52 18.14
CA ILE A 166 3.58 2.35 18.00
C ILE A 166 3.00 1.17 18.78
N TYR A 167 2.68 1.37 20.06
CA TYR A 167 2.08 0.35 20.91
C TYR A 167 0.80 -0.23 20.28
N ARG A 168 -0.14 0.65 19.91
CA ARG A 168 -1.42 0.26 19.27
C ARG A 168 -1.19 -0.53 17.99
N LYS A 169 -0.27 -0.07 17.14
CA LYS A 169 0.05 -0.72 15.87
C LYS A 169 0.65 -2.12 16.09
N CYS A 170 1.62 -2.24 16.99
CA CYS A 170 2.30 -3.51 17.26
C CYS A 170 1.40 -4.53 17.96
N PHE A 171 0.48 -4.09 18.82
CA PHE A 171 -0.59 -4.94 19.34
C PHE A 171 -1.44 -5.55 18.21
N ILE A 172 -1.89 -4.73 17.27
CA ILE A 172 -2.66 -5.21 16.12
C ILE A 172 -1.80 -6.08 15.17
N GLN A 173 -0.49 -5.80 15.06
CA GLN A 173 0.43 -6.63 14.29
C GLN A 173 0.51 -8.06 14.81
N ALA A 174 0.36 -8.29 16.12
CA ALA A 174 0.37 -9.63 16.72
C ALA A 174 -0.65 -10.57 16.06
N HIS A 175 -1.84 -10.05 15.77
CA HIS A 175 -2.90 -10.83 15.11
C HIS A 175 -2.82 -10.74 13.59
N LYS A 176 -2.45 -9.58 13.04
CA LYS A 176 -2.37 -9.40 11.57
C LYS A 176 -1.25 -10.22 10.94
N HIS A 177 -0.21 -10.53 11.69
CA HIS A 177 1.03 -11.13 11.22
C HIS A 177 1.54 -12.20 12.20
N ASP A 178 0.63 -13.00 12.75
CA ASP A 178 0.94 -14.12 13.65
C ASP A 178 2.02 -15.06 13.09
N TYR A 179 1.96 -15.34 11.79
CA TYR A 179 2.97 -16.14 11.07
C TYR A 179 4.37 -15.49 10.97
N ARG A 180 4.58 -14.29 11.52
CA ARG A 180 5.86 -13.56 11.54
C ARG A 180 6.30 -13.16 12.95
N LEU A 181 5.65 -13.65 14.01
CA LEU A 181 6.00 -13.28 15.38
C LEU A 181 7.46 -13.56 15.70
N ASP A 182 7.98 -14.73 15.32
CA ASP A 182 9.39 -15.09 15.51
C ASP A 182 10.35 -14.04 14.93
N PHE A 183 10.04 -13.53 13.74
CA PHE A 183 10.81 -12.47 13.11
C PHE A 183 10.77 -11.18 13.92
N PHE A 184 9.58 -10.69 14.26
CA PHE A 184 9.42 -9.43 14.99
C PHE A 184 10.07 -9.49 16.36
N VAL A 185 9.83 -10.57 17.13
CA VAL A 185 10.43 -10.74 18.45
C VAL A 185 11.95 -10.76 18.36
N SER A 186 12.53 -11.52 17.42
CA SER A 186 13.99 -11.58 17.25
C SER A 186 14.58 -10.22 16.85
N TYR A 187 14.02 -9.60 15.81
CA TYR A 187 14.49 -8.34 15.25
C TYR A 187 14.36 -7.19 16.25
N TRP A 188 13.20 -7.03 16.90
CA TRP A 188 12.98 -5.94 17.85
C TRP A 188 13.76 -6.13 19.14
N ARG A 189 13.90 -7.37 19.66
CA ARG A 189 14.71 -7.64 20.86
C ARG A 189 16.16 -7.23 20.67
N ARG A 190 16.72 -7.42 19.46
CA ARG A 190 18.09 -6.99 19.14
C ARG A 190 18.26 -5.47 19.11
N LEU A 191 17.20 -4.73 18.78
CA LEU A 191 17.26 -3.26 18.60
C LEU A 191 16.77 -2.47 19.80
N ARG A 192 16.06 -3.11 20.74
CA ARG A 192 15.41 -2.46 21.89
C ARG A 192 16.35 -1.63 22.76
N ASP A 193 17.63 -2.03 22.86
CA ASP A 193 18.62 -1.33 23.70
C ASP A 193 19.19 -0.09 23.01
N LYS A 194 18.98 0.06 21.69
CA LYS A 194 19.47 1.17 20.86
C LYS A 194 18.37 2.19 20.54
N ASP A 195 17.12 1.76 20.54
CA ASP A 195 15.99 2.59 20.15
C ASP A 195 14.73 2.15 20.91
N PHE A 196 14.23 3.07 21.74
CA PHE A 196 13.10 2.84 22.64
C PHE A 196 11.80 2.51 21.91
N ASP A 197 11.67 2.86 20.61
CA ASP A 197 10.52 2.46 19.81
C ASP A 197 10.35 0.94 19.76
N PHE A 198 11.45 0.19 19.75
CA PHE A 198 11.39 -1.28 19.74
C PHE A 198 11.02 -1.87 21.10
N GLN A 199 11.28 -1.17 22.21
CA GLN A 199 10.75 -1.56 23.52
C GLN A 199 9.23 -1.42 23.52
N VAL A 200 8.74 -0.26 23.08
CA VAL A 200 7.29 0.00 22.96
C VAL A 200 6.60 -0.97 22.00
N ALA A 201 7.25 -1.29 20.87
CA ALA A 201 6.76 -2.28 19.92
C ALA A 201 6.63 -3.68 20.53
N LEU A 202 7.65 -4.15 21.26
CA LEU A 202 7.63 -5.43 21.97
C LEU A 202 6.52 -5.47 23.02
N THR A 203 6.34 -4.39 23.78
CA THR A 203 5.27 -4.28 24.78
C THR A 203 3.89 -4.37 24.12
N GLY A 204 3.68 -3.64 23.01
CA GLY A 204 2.45 -3.72 22.21
C GLY A 204 2.18 -5.12 21.70
N LEU A 205 3.19 -5.75 21.09
CA LEU A 205 3.08 -7.11 20.54
C LEU A 205 2.78 -8.14 21.62
N SER A 206 3.45 -8.07 22.78
CA SER A 206 3.20 -8.97 23.91
C SER A 206 1.76 -8.88 24.39
N ALA A 207 1.25 -7.65 24.56
CA ALA A 207 -0.14 -7.45 24.93
C ALA A 207 -1.11 -7.99 23.87
N GLY A 208 -0.80 -7.81 22.57
CA GLY A 208 -1.60 -8.38 21.48
C GLY A 208 -1.58 -9.91 21.45
N ILE A 209 -0.45 -10.55 21.77
CA ILE A 209 -0.38 -12.02 21.83
C ILE A 209 -1.27 -12.57 22.95
N LEU A 210 -1.32 -11.88 24.10
CA LEU A 210 -2.11 -12.30 25.27
C LEU A 210 -3.61 -11.99 25.12
N ALA A 211 -3.97 -11.01 24.30
CA ALA A 211 -5.35 -10.59 24.08
C ALA A 211 -6.12 -11.58 23.20
N GLU A 212 -7.43 -11.68 23.42
CA GLU A 212 -8.29 -12.47 22.55
C GLU A 212 -8.45 -11.80 21.17
N ARG A 213 -8.57 -12.59 20.09
CA ARG A 213 -8.74 -12.06 18.73
C ARG A 213 -9.96 -11.14 18.56
N GLN A 214 -10.98 -11.25 19.41
CA GLN A 214 -12.17 -10.40 19.36
C GLN A 214 -11.89 -8.99 19.89
N GLU A 215 -10.95 -8.85 20.82
CA GLU A 215 -10.48 -7.57 21.38
C GLU A 215 -9.52 -6.85 20.42
N ALA A 216 -8.91 -7.58 19.48
CA ALA A 216 -8.02 -7.05 18.45
C ALA A 216 -8.70 -6.21 17.35
N ARG A 217 -9.97 -5.85 17.51
CA ARG A 217 -10.70 -5.06 16.50
C ARG A 217 -10.32 -3.59 16.60
N ILE A 218 -9.99 -3.02 15.45
CA ILE A 218 -9.29 -1.76 15.21
C ILE A 218 -10.21 -0.55 15.48
N ASP A 219 -10.68 -0.36 16.70
CA ASP A 219 -11.17 0.95 17.14
C ASP A 219 -10.13 1.57 18.06
N ALA A 220 -9.45 2.61 17.56
CA ALA A 220 -8.46 3.36 18.33
C ALA A 220 -9.01 3.90 19.65
N ARG A 221 -10.33 4.07 19.77
CA ARG A 221 -11.02 4.58 20.95
C ARG A 221 -11.26 3.53 22.03
N LYS A 222 -11.16 2.23 21.69
CA LYS A 222 -11.45 1.11 22.60
C LYS A 222 -10.20 0.39 23.09
N PHE A 223 -9.02 1.00 22.92
CA PHE A 223 -7.77 0.35 23.30
C PHE A 223 -7.67 0.20 24.82
N PRO A 224 -7.57 -1.04 25.36
CA PRO A 224 -7.90 -1.32 26.76
C PRO A 224 -6.87 -0.88 27.81
N ALA A 225 -5.74 -0.28 27.42
CA ALA A 225 -4.74 0.17 28.39
C ALA A 225 -3.95 1.38 27.88
N SER A 226 -3.76 2.38 28.75
CA SER A 226 -2.70 3.37 28.59
C SER A 226 -1.35 2.65 28.67
N LEU A 227 -0.34 3.15 27.95
CA LEU A 227 1.04 2.63 28.05
C LEU A 227 1.52 2.57 29.51
N GLU A 228 1.10 3.54 30.31
CA GLU A 228 1.38 3.68 31.75
C GLU A 228 0.87 2.49 32.56
N ASN A 229 -0.24 1.86 32.18
CA ASN A 229 -0.76 0.69 32.90
C ASN A 229 0.08 -0.56 32.66
N ILE A 230 0.95 -0.55 31.64
CA ILE A 230 1.71 -1.72 31.20
C ILE A 230 3.18 -1.58 31.58
N THR A 231 3.69 -0.35 31.64
CA THR A 231 5.05 -0.08 32.09
C THR A 231 5.02 0.50 33.49
N SER A 232 5.75 -0.10 34.44
CA SER A 232 5.91 0.45 35.80
C SER A 232 6.66 1.79 35.88
N GLN A 233 6.89 2.43 34.73
CA GLN A 233 7.64 3.66 34.54
C GLN A 233 6.77 4.70 33.83
N GLU A 234 6.91 5.96 34.23
CA GLU A 234 6.35 7.09 33.52
C GLU A 234 7.08 7.27 32.18
N ILE A 235 6.44 6.87 31.08
CA ILE A 235 7.01 7.05 29.73
C ILE A 235 6.70 8.46 29.25
N LYS A 236 7.73 9.31 29.19
CA LYS A 236 7.64 10.62 28.55
C LYS A 236 7.61 10.45 27.02
N GLU A 237 6.63 11.07 26.38
CA GLU A 237 6.51 11.09 24.92
C GLU A 237 7.71 11.80 24.27
N LYS A 238 8.01 11.49 23.00
CA LYS A 238 9.21 12.03 22.32
C LYS A 238 9.15 13.55 22.20
N SER A 239 10.32 14.19 22.18
CA SER A 239 10.48 15.61 21.85
C SER A 239 10.06 15.92 20.41
N PRO A 240 9.56 17.14 20.10
CA PRO A 240 9.09 17.51 18.76
C PRO A 240 10.06 17.10 17.65
N ILE A 241 9.52 16.66 16.50
CA ILE A 241 10.34 16.18 15.38
C ILE A 241 11.32 17.28 14.96
N SER A 242 12.61 16.94 14.87
CA SER A 242 13.65 17.87 14.42
C SER A 242 13.35 18.37 13.00
N LYS A 243 13.55 19.68 12.77
CA LYS A 243 13.42 20.29 11.43
C LYS A 243 14.37 19.65 10.41
N ASP A 244 15.50 19.12 10.87
CA ASP A 244 16.54 18.51 10.04
C ASP A 244 16.17 17.08 9.61
N PHE A 245 15.11 16.49 10.17
CA PHE A 245 14.66 15.15 9.78
C PHE A 245 14.32 15.04 8.29
N LEU A 246 13.98 16.16 7.63
CA LEU A 246 13.79 16.23 6.18
C LEU A 246 15.02 15.78 5.39
N ILE A 247 16.22 16.14 5.86
CA ILE A 247 17.49 15.74 5.23
C ILE A 247 17.79 14.26 5.52
N ASN A 248 17.22 13.72 6.61
CA ASN A 248 17.52 12.37 7.07
C ASN A 248 16.80 11.26 6.27
N VAL A 249 15.73 11.53 5.51
CA VAL A 249 15.00 10.48 4.77
C VAL A 249 15.92 9.71 3.82
N GLU A 250 16.64 10.43 2.95
CA GLU A 250 17.59 9.82 2.00
C GLU A 250 18.75 9.14 2.74
N LYS A 251 19.26 9.80 3.79
CA LYS A 251 20.35 9.27 4.60
C LYS A 251 19.97 7.90 5.19
N VAL A 252 18.83 7.81 5.87
CA VAL A 252 18.32 6.56 6.48
C VAL A 252 18.13 5.46 5.43
N ILE A 253 17.58 5.79 4.24
CA ILE A 253 17.43 4.81 3.16
C ILE A 253 18.79 4.33 2.64
N SER A 254 19.75 5.22 2.46
CA SER A 254 21.08 4.91 1.90
C SER A 254 22.00 4.16 2.88
N GLU A 255 21.85 4.44 4.18
CA GLU A 255 22.58 3.80 5.26
C GLU A 255 21.97 2.47 5.69
N TRP A 256 20.71 2.19 5.30
CA TRP A 256 20.08 0.92 5.62
C TRP A 256 20.91 -0.26 5.08
N ARG A 257 21.02 -1.30 5.91
CA ARG A 257 21.68 -2.56 5.59
C ARG A 257 20.69 -3.67 5.89
N GLU A 258 20.51 -4.56 4.92
CA GLU A 258 19.54 -5.66 5.01
C GLU A 258 19.90 -6.59 6.18
N PRO A 259 19.06 -6.68 7.23
CA PRO A 259 19.31 -7.58 8.34
C PRO A 259 19.23 -9.05 7.90
N GLU A 260 20.06 -9.93 8.48
CA GLU A 260 20.02 -11.37 8.19
C GLU A 260 18.66 -11.98 8.53
N GLU A 261 18.03 -11.52 9.62
CA GLU A 261 16.68 -11.95 9.97
C GLU A 261 15.68 -11.55 8.89
N TYR A 262 15.84 -10.37 8.29
CA TYR A 262 14.94 -9.89 7.24
C TYR A 262 15.04 -10.78 5.99
N LYS A 263 16.25 -11.15 5.56
CA LYS A 263 16.48 -12.04 4.40
C LYS A 263 15.73 -13.37 4.51
N LYS A 264 15.66 -13.93 5.72
CA LYS A 264 14.96 -15.19 5.99
C LYS A 264 13.46 -15.13 5.69
N TYR A 265 12.81 -13.97 5.91
CA TYR A 265 11.35 -13.84 5.78
C TYR A 265 10.89 -13.04 4.56
N PHE A 266 11.77 -12.21 3.99
CA PHE A 266 11.41 -11.20 3.00
C PHE A 266 12.34 -11.19 1.79
N SER A 267 12.91 -12.35 1.43
CA SER A 267 13.88 -12.50 0.34
C SER A 267 13.58 -11.55 -0.83
N ALA A 268 14.58 -10.74 -1.23
CA ALA A 268 14.41 -9.66 -2.20
C ALA A 268 13.82 -10.12 -3.57
N THR A 269 13.85 -11.43 -3.85
CA THR A 269 13.17 -12.05 -4.99
C THR A 269 11.64 -12.05 -4.89
N SER A 270 11.07 -11.93 -3.70
CA SER A 270 9.62 -11.98 -3.44
C SER A 270 8.85 -10.81 -4.05
N TYR A 271 9.51 -9.68 -4.34
CA TYR A 271 8.89 -8.50 -4.96
C TYR A 271 9.08 -8.42 -6.48
N LYS A 272 9.78 -9.39 -7.10
CA LYS A 272 9.74 -9.53 -8.55
C LYS A 272 8.31 -9.95 -8.89
N THR A 273 7.58 -9.14 -9.67
CA THR A 273 6.27 -9.52 -10.21
C THR A 273 6.43 -10.91 -10.84
N LYS A 274 5.83 -11.94 -10.23
CA LYS A 274 5.91 -13.30 -10.75
C LYS A 274 5.27 -13.25 -12.13
N LYS A 275 6.09 -13.26 -13.19
CA LYS A 275 5.59 -13.37 -14.55
C LYS A 275 5.03 -14.76 -14.67
N TYR A 276 3.72 -14.91 -14.41
CA TYR A 276 3.05 -16.16 -14.67
C TYR A 276 3.29 -16.53 -16.12
N SER A 277 3.94 -17.65 -16.35
CA SER A 277 4.07 -18.24 -17.66
C SER A 277 2.66 -18.49 -18.23
N LYS A 278 2.55 -18.55 -19.57
CA LYS A 278 1.27 -18.89 -20.22
C LYS A 278 0.70 -20.19 -19.66
N LYS A 279 1.56 -21.17 -19.34
CA LYS A 279 1.18 -22.45 -18.72
C LYS A 279 0.60 -22.28 -17.32
N GLU A 280 1.23 -21.47 -16.45
CA GLU A 280 0.70 -21.23 -15.10
C GLU A 280 -0.64 -20.48 -15.14
N ARG A 281 -0.79 -19.50 -16.04
CA ARG A 281 -2.09 -18.83 -16.25
C ARG A 281 -3.17 -19.80 -16.71
N LEU A 282 -2.87 -20.66 -17.68
CA LEU A 282 -3.81 -21.69 -18.15
C LEU A 282 -4.16 -22.69 -17.05
N SER A 283 -3.17 -23.09 -16.24
CA SER A 283 -3.40 -24.02 -15.13
C SER A 283 -4.29 -23.40 -14.05
N GLU A 284 -4.14 -22.11 -13.76
CA GLU A 284 -4.97 -21.43 -12.77
C GLU A 284 -6.40 -21.24 -13.30
N LEU A 285 -6.54 -20.84 -14.57
CA LEU A 285 -7.86 -20.77 -15.23
C LEU A 285 -8.55 -22.13 -15.26
N LYS A 286 -7.80 -23.24 -15.48
CA LYS A 286 -8.32 -24.61 -15.43
C LYS A 286 -8.81 -25.02 -14.03
N LYS A 287 -8.19 -24.50 -12.97
CA LYS A 287 -8.62 -24.76 -11.59
C LYS A 287 -9.90 -24.01 -11.24
N GLN A 288 -10.03 -22.77 -11.73
CA GLN A 288 -11.14 -21.89 -11.41
C GLN A 288 -12.41 -22.21 -12.22
N LEU A 289 -12.25 -22.34 -13.54
CA LEU A 289 -13.27 -22.73 -14.49
C LEU A 289 -12.96 -24.19 -14.78
N GLY A 290 -13.77 -25.20 -14.49
CA GLY A 290 -13.39 -26.58 -14.83
C GLY A 290 -12.94 -26.76 -16.31
N ILE A 291 -12.29 -27.87 -16.64
CA ILE A 291 -11.67 -28.07 -17.97
C ILE A 291 -12.62 -27.78 -19.15
N LEU A 292 -13.91 -28.08 -19.00
CA LEU A 292 -14.95 -27.83 -20.00
C LEU A 292 -15.20 -26.33 -20.20
N GLN A 293 -15.33 -25.57 -19.10
CA GLN A 293 -15.55 -24.12 -19.13
C GLN A 293 -14.32 -23.39 -19.68
N LEU A 294 -13.11 -23.88 -19.38
CA LEU A 294 -11.88 -23.38 -19.97
C LEU A 294 -11.87 -23.55 -21.50
N ILE A 295 -12.30 -24.70 -22.02
CA ILE A 295 -12.37 -24.95 -23.47
C ILE A 295 -13.36 -23.98 -24.13
N ILE A 296 -14.55 -23.81 -23.55
CA ILE A 296 -15.57 -22.87 -24.05
C ILE A 296 -15.01 -21.43 -24.05
N TRP A 297 -14.35 -21.04 -22.96
CA TRP A 297 -13.70 -19.73 -22.84
C TRP A 297 -12.60 -19.53 -23.90
N LEU A 298 -11.75 -20.54 -24.12
CA LEU A 298 -10.70 -20.50 -25.14
C LEU A 298 -11.28 -20.39 -26.56
N LEU A 299 -12.36 -21.11 -26.86
CA LEU A 299 -13.07 -21.01 -28.14
C LEU A 299 -13.67 -19.62 -28.35
N GLY A 300 -14.35 -19.07 -27.34
CA GLY A 300 -14.88 -17.71 -27.39
C GLY A 300 -13.79 -16.66 -27.57
N TRP A 301 -12.67 -16.81 -26.87
CA TRP A 301 -11.50 -15.93 -27.02
C TRP A 301 -10.89 -16.01 -28.43
N LEU A 302 -10.80 -17.22 -29.00
CA LEU A 302 -10.31 -17.41 -30.37
C LEU A 302 -11.23 -16.73 -31.39
N LEU A 303 -12.55 -16.94 -31.29
CA LEU A 303 -13.55 -16.31 -32.15
C LEU A 303 -13.46 -14.77 -32.06
N TYR A 304 -13.35 -14.22 -30.84
CA TYR A 304 -13.18 -12.79 -30.63
C TYR A 304 -11.91 -12.24 -31.31
N LYS A 305 -10.77 -12.94 -31.16
CA LYS A 305 -9.50 -12.54 -31.81
C LYS A 305 -9.58 -12.60 -33.32
N THR A 306 -10.24 -13.60 -33.88
CA THR A 306 -10.47 -13.71 -35.32
C THR A 306 -11.38 -12.59 -35.82
N GLY A 307 -12.46 -12.29 -35.10
CA GLY A 307 -13.35 -11.16 -35.41
C GLY A 307 -12.63 -9.81 -35.42
N LEU A 308 -11.76 -9.55 -34.44
CA LEU A 308 -10.92 -8.35 -34.41
C LEU A 308 -9.98 -8.26 -35.62
N LYS A 309 -9.37 -9.38 -36.03
CA LYS A 309 -8.49 -9.41 -37.22
C LYS A 309 -9.27 -9.09 -38.49
N ILE A 310 -10.45 -9.69 -38.67
CA ILE A 310 -11.31 -9.45 -39.83
C ILE A 310 -11.73 -7.97 -39.88
N LYS A 311 -12.22 -7.42 -38.76
CA LYS A 311 -12.58 -6.01 -38.64
C LYS A 311 -11.42 -5.09 -39.05
N ASN A 312 -10.23 -5.32 -38.52
CA ASN A 312 -9.05 -4.52 -38.85
C ASN A 312 -8.64 -4.64 -40.33
N SER A 313 -8.87 -5.78 -40.97
CA SER A 313 -8.63 -5.94 -42.41
C SER A 313 -9.66 -5.18 -43.25
N VAL A 314 -10.94 -5.21 -42.87
CA VAL A 314 -12.00 -4.43 -43.52
C VAL A 314 -11.75 -2.93 -43.36
N ASP A 315 -11.39 -2.47 -42.17
CA ASP A 315 -11.10 -1.06 -41.89
C ASP A 315 -9.89 -0.56 -42.69
N ARG A 316 -8.87 -1.42 -42.90
CA ARG A 316 -7.73 -1.10 -43.78
C ARG A 316 -8.14 -1.00 -45.24
N TYR A 317 -8.95 -1.94 -45.73
CA TYR A 317 -9.45 -1.93 -47.11
C TYR A 317 -10.31 -0.70 -47.41
N LYS A 318 -11.18 -0.30 -46.48
CA LYS A 318 -11.99 0.92 -46.60
C LYS A 318 -11.17 2.19 -46.66
N LYS A 319 -10.03 2.25 -45.95
CA LYS A 319 -9.11 3.40 -46.00
C LYS A 319 -8.37 3.47 -47.34
N SER A 320 -7.87 2.33 -47.85
CA SER A 320 -7.16 2.32 -49.13
C SER A 320 -8.06 2.62 -50.33
N GLY A 321 -9.35 2.23 -50.29
CA GLY A 321 -10.30 2.52 -51.37
C GLY A 321 -10.95 3.91 -51.32
N ALA A 322 -10.62 4.74 -50.32
CA ALA A 322 -11.08 6.14 -50.24
C ALA A 322 -10.02 7.14 -50.73
N GLU A 323 -8.83 6.66 -51.10
CA GLU A 323 -7.71 7.44 -51.62
C GLU A 323 -7.51 7.25 -53.15
N GLU A 324 -8.37 6.46 -53.81
CA GLU A 324 -8.51 6.35 -55.27
C GLU A 324 -9.71 7.15 -55.77
#